data_AF-A0AAN9XC50-F1
#
_entry.id   AF-A0AAN9XC50-F1
#
_cell.length_a   1.000
_cell.length_b   1.000
_cell.length_c   1.000
_cell.angle_alpha   90.00
_cell.angle_beta   90.00
_cell.angle_gamma   90.00
#
_symmetry.space_group_name_H-M   'P 1'
#
loop_
_entity.id
_entity.type
_entity.pdbx_description
1 polymer ?
#
loop_
_entity_poly.entity_id
_entity_poly.type
_entity_poly.pdbx_seq_one_letter_code
_entity_poly.pdbx_strand_id
1 'polypeptide(L)'
;MSESGKKLTKMDAILYIKEVQHVFEDKKEEFNEFLEVLKDYKLDRTDIGAVVTKVEEILKGYEELILGFNKFLPKGYKILTQRDNPQIEDAIDYVNKIKVATLFEGHPDLVRDFTIFLPSSTKG
;
A
#
# COMPACT_ATOMS: atom_id res chain seq x y z
N MET A 1 24.54 -17.44 1.40
CA MET A 1 24.04 -16.49 2.42
C MET A 1 22.60 -16.87 2.69
N SER A 2 22.34 -17.51 3.83
CA SER A 2 21.02 -18.08 4.14
C SER A 2 20.08 -16.95 4.53
N GLU A 3 19.09 -16.64 3.68
CA GLU A 3 17.95 -15.82 4.03
C GLU A 3 17.17 -16.61 5.09
N SER A 4 17.49 -16.39 6.36
CA SER A 4 16.80 -17.00 7.48
C SER A 4 15.32 -16.62 7.37
N GLY A 5 14.51 -17.52 6.83
CA GLY A 5 13.06 -17.48 6.93
C GLY A 5 12.71 -17.44 8.40
N LYS A 6 12.59 -16.23 8.94
CA LYS A 6 12.25 -15.99 10.34
C LYS A 6 10.87 -16.58 10.51
N LYS A 7 10.81 -17.80 11.06
CA LYS A 7 9.55 -18.46 11.43
C LYS A 7 8.86 -17.50 12.38
N LEU A 8 7.78 -16.87 11.92
CA LEU A 8 6.96 -16.02 12.78
C LEU A 8 6.54 -16.88 13.96
N THR A 9 6.87 -16.41 15.15
CA THR A 9 6.49 -17.12 16.37
C THR A 9 5.09 -16.69 16.77
N LYS A 10 4.41 -17.51 17.58
CA LYS A 10 3.15 -17.11 18.22
C LYS A 10 3.30 -15.79 19.00
N MET A 11 4.49 -15.54 19.53
CA MET A 11 4.80 -14.32 20.28
C MET A 11 4.80 -13.09 19.37
N ASP A 12 5.38 -13.18 18.17
CA ASP A 12 5.34 -12.10 17.17
C ASP A 12 3.89 -11.75 16.79
N ALA A 13 3.03 -12.77 16.60
CA ALA A 13 1.61 -12.56 16.31
C ALA A 13 0.87 -11.86 17.47
N ILE A 14 1.17 -12.24 18.72
CA ILE A 14 0.56 -11.60 19.90
C ILE A 14 0.99 -10.14 20.02
N LEU A 15 2.28 -9.84 19.79
CA LEU A 15 2.79 -8.47 19.82
C LEU A 15 2.13 -7.62 18.72
N TYR A 16 2.00 -8.16 17.51
CA TYR A 16 1.33 -7.47 16.42
C TYR A 16 -0.14 -7.16 16.73
N ILE A 17 -0.89 -8.12 17.27
CA ILE A 17 -2.30 -7.87 17.66
C ILE A 17 -2.40 -6.78 18.73
N LYS A 18 -1.47 -6.73 19.70
CA LYS A 18 -1.44 -5.66 20.70
C LYS A 18 -1.17 -4.29 20.10
N GLU A 19 -0.29 -4.23 19.10
CA GLU A 19 0.01 -2.99 18.38
C GLU A 19 -1.21 -2.49 17.62
N VAL A 20 -1.88 -3.38 16.87
CA VAL A 20 -3.16 -3.08 16.21
C VAL A 20 -4.20 -2.60 17.24
N GLN A 21 -4.35 -3.31 18.37
CA GLN A 21 -5.28 -2.92 19.43
C GLN A 21 -5.00 -1.51 19.98
N HIS A 22 -3.73 -1.16 20.16
CA HIS A 22 -3.32 0.15 20.66
C HIS A 22 -3.60 1.26 19.64
N VAL A 23 -3.30 1.02 18.36
CA VAL A 23 -3.57 1.99 17.28
C VAL A 23 -5.08 2.22 17.09
N PHE A 24 -5.88 1.16 17.23
CA PHE A 24 -7.34 1.22 17.13
C PHE A 24 -8.04 1.37 18.50
N GLU A 25 -7.36 1.87 19.53
CA GLU A 25 -7.95 2.04 20.88
C GLU A 25 -9.20 2.94 20.85
N ASP A 26 -9.14 4.03 20.08
CA ASP A 26 -10.26 4.94 19.81
C ASP A 26 -11.24 4.43 18.75
N LYS A 27 -10.87 3.38 18.00
CA LYS A 27 -11.61 2.84 16.84
C LYS A 27 -11.90 1.36 17.02
N LYS A 28 -12.66 1.04 18.07
CA LYS A 28 -12.99 -0.35 18.44
C LYS A 28 -13.71 -1.14 17.35
N GLU A 29 -14.48 -0.47 16.49
CA GLU A 29 -15.18 -1.10 15.37
C GLU A 29 -14.18 -1.70 14.36
N GLU A 30 -13.17 -0.93 13.96
CA GLU A 30 -12.09 -1.39 13.06
C GLU A 30 -11.31 -2.56 13.66
N PHE A 31 -10.99 -2.50 14.96
CA PHE A 31 -10.32 -3.59 15.65
C PHE A 31 -11.18 -4.87 15.69
N ASN A 32 -12.49 -4.73 15.92
CA ASN A 32 -13.41 -5.85 15.90
C ASN A 32 -13.53 -6.45 14.50
N GLU A 33 -13.61 -5.62 13.46
CA GLU A 33 -13.63 -6.09 12.07
C GLU A 33 -12.35 -6.86 11.72
N PHE A 34 -11.19 -6.35 12.14
CA PHE A 34 -9.91 -7.06 11.95
C PHE A 34 -9.92 -8.45 12.62
N LEU A 35 -10.46 -8.55 13.84
CA LEU A 35 -10.58 -9.83 14.54
C LEU A 35 -11.59 -10.78 13.87
N GLU A 36 -12.68 -10.25 13.31
CA GLU A 36 -13.67 -11.03 12.58
C GLU A 36 -13.07 -11.68 11.33
N VAL A 37 -12.32 -10.90 10.54
CA VAL A 37 -11.59 -11.39 9.36
C VAL A 37 -10.64 -12.53 9.71
N LEU A 38 -9.87 -12.38 10.81
CA LEU A 38 -8.98 -13.44 11.28
C LEU A 38 -9.73 -14.68 11.77
N LYS A 39 -10.90 -14.51 12.40
CA LYS A 39 -11.73 -15.64 12.84
C LYS A 39 -12.30 -16.39 11.64
N ASP A 40 -12.81 -15.70 10.64
CA ASP A 40 -13.37 -16.33 9.45
C ASP A 40 -12.29 -17.08 8.65
N TYR A 41 -11.08 -16.54 8.56
CA TYR A 41 -9.93 -17.28 8.02
C TYR A 41 -9.63 -18.55 8.81
N LYS A 42 -9.64 -18.48 10.15
CA LYS A 42 -9.41 -19.65 11.02
C LYS A 42 -10.52 -20.70 10.90
N LEU A 43 -11.73 -20.28 10.56
CA LEU A 43 -12.89 -21.15 10.33
C LEU A 43 -12.98 -21.67 8.89
N ASP A 44 -11.97 -21.40 8.05
CA ASP A 44 -11.95 -21.78 6.63
C ASP A 44 -13.14 -21.19 5.84
N ARG A 45 -13.71 -20.08 6.33
CA ARG A 45 -14.84 -19.39 5.69
C ARG A 45 -14.40 -18.38 4.64
N THR A 46 -13.14 -17.97 4.68
CA THR A 46 -12.58 -16.95 3.82
C THR A 46 -11.17 -17.36 3.39
N ASP A 47 -10.86 -17.11 2.12
CA ASP A 47 -9.55 -17.38 1.55
C ASP A 47 -8.53 -16.29 1.92
N ILE A 48 -7.25 -16.64 1.85
CA ILE A 48 -6.14 -15.72 2.09
C ILE A 48 -6.24 -14.43 1.24
N GLY A 49 -6.73 -14.51 0.00
CA GLY A 49 -6.96 -13.34 -0.84
C GLY A 49 -8.00 -12.38 -0.26
N ALA A 50 -9.12 -12.92 0.26
CA ALA A 50 -10.17 -12.12 0.88
C ALA A 50 -9.71 -11.50 2.21
N VAL A 51 -8.92 -12.25 3.01
CA VAL A 51 -8.28 -11.72 4.22
C VAL A 51 -7.39 -10.52 3.87
N VAL A 52 -6.54 -10.66 2.86
CA VAL A 52 -5.59 -9.63 2.42
C VAL A 52 -6.32 -8.36 2.03
N THR A 53 -7.35 -8.45 1.18
CA THR A 53 -8.15 -7.29 0.76
C THR A 53 -8.88 -6.62 1.92
N LYS A 54 -9.43 -7.41 2.85
CA LYS A 54 -10.13 -6.84 4.02
C LYS A 54 -9.17 -6.15 4.99
N VAL A 55 -8.04 -6.80 5.28
CA VAL A 55 -7.01 -6.23 6.16
C VAL A 55 -6.38 -4.98 5.53
N GLU A 56 -6.19 -4.95 4.22
CA GLU A 56 -5.74 -3.76 3.49
C GLU A 56 -6.67 -2.56 3.71
N GLU A 57 -7.97 -2.75 3.59
CA GLU A 57 -8.96 -1.68 3.76
C GLU A 57 -9.06 -1.21 5.22
N ILE A 58 -9.03 -2.12 6.20
CA ILE A 58 -9.07 -1.77 7.64
C ILE A 58 -7.80 -1.02 8.05
N LEU A 59 -6.64 -1.46 7.55
CA LEU A 59 -5.34 -0.86 7.87
C LEU A 59 -4.98 0.28 6.90
N LYS A 60 -5.92 0.75 6.09
CA LYS A 60 -5.69 1.81 5.11
C LYS A 60 -5.27 3.10 5.82
N GLY A 61 -4.12 3.63 5.42
CA GLY A 61 -3.48 4.78 6.08
C GLY A 61 -2.60 4.41 7.28
N TYR A 62 -2.58 3.15 7.72
CA TYR A 62 -1.71 2.62 8.79
C TYR A 62 -0.61 1.71 8.21
N GLU A 63 0.34 2.32 7.53
CA GLU A 63 1.38 1.60 6.77
C GLU A 63 2.26 0.72 7.65
N GLU A 64 2.54 1.14 8.88
CA GLU A 64 3.31 0.35 9.84
C GLU A 64 2.62 -0.99 10.16
N LEU A 65 1.30 -0.96 10.31
CA LEU A 65 0.50 -2.16 10.56
C LEU A 65 0.47 -3.04 9.31
N ILE A 66 0.29 -2.47 8.11
CA ILE A 66 0.35 -3.23 6.85
C ILE A 66 1.70 -3.94 6.69
N LEU A 67 2.80 -3.24 6.96
CA LEU A 67 4.14 -3.81 6.90
C LEU A 67 4.34 -4.92 7.94
N GLY A 68 3.75 -4.78 9.12
CA GLY A 68 3.69 -5.82 10.14
C GLY A 68 2.93 -7.05 9.63
N PHE A 69 1.73 -6.86 9.07
CA PHE A 69 0.89 -7.92 8.53
C PHE A 69 1.55 -8.66 7.36
N ASN A 70 2.23 -7.94 6.46
CA ASN A 70 2.96 -8.50 5.33
C ASN A 70 4.05 -9.51 5.73
N LYS A 71 4.56 -9.43 6.96
CA LYS A 71 5.49 -10.43 7.49
C LYS A 71 4.80 -11.76 7.74
N PHE A 72 3.50 -11.76 8.05
CA PHE A 72 2.67 -12.94 8.29
C PHE A 72 2.15 -13.61 7.02
N LEU A 73 2.26 -12.93 5.87
CA LEU A 73 1.77 -13.43 4.60
C LEU A 73 2.87 -14.17 3.82
N PRO A 74 2.54 -15.24 3.10
CA PRO A 74 3.47 -15.91 2.20
C PRO A 74 3.90 -14.98 1.05
N LYS A 75 5.09 -15.26 0.50
CA LYS A 75 5.65 -14.51 -0.64
C LYS A 75 4.69 -14.61 -1.84
N GLY A 76 3.93 -13.56 -2.10
CA GLY A 76 2.92 -13.48 -3.18
C GLY A 76 1.61 -12.81 -2.78
N TYR A 77 1.32 -12.70 -1.48
CA TYR A 77 0.08 -12.11 -0.97
C TYR A 77 0.28 -10.75 -0.27
N LYS A 78 1.44 -10.12 -0.47
CA LYS A 78 1.76 -8.84 0.19
C LYS A 78 0.76 -7.76 -0.19
N ILE A 79 0.27 -7.05 0.81
CA ILE A 79 -0.53 -5.83 0.67
C ILE A 79 0.41 -4.69 0.28
N LEU A 80 0.08 -3.94 -0.77
CA LEU A 80 0.81 -2.75 -1.19
C LEU A 80 0.28 -1.53 -0.44
N THR A 81 1.16 -0.66 0.06
CA THR A 81 0.72 0.60 0.67
C THR A 81 0.61 1.69 -0.39
N GLN A 82 -0.07 2.79 -0.07
CA GLN A 82 -0.17 3.94 -0.99
C GLN A 82 1.20 4.55 -1.33
N ARG A 83 2.22 4.41 -0.45
CA ARG A 83 3.61 4.80 -0.77
C ARG A 83 4.26 3.94 -1.86
N ASP A 84 3.80 2.71 -2.01
CA ASP A 84 4.24 1.78 -3.07
C ASP A 84 3.46 1.99 -4.37
N ASN A 85 2.55 2.97 -4.42
CA ASN A 85 1.79 3.29 -5.63
C ASN A 85 2.43 4.49 -6.37
N PRO A 86 3.35 4.27 -7.32
CA PRO A 86 3.96 5.35 -8.12
C PRO A 86 2.94 6.13 -8.97
N GLN A 87 1.70 5.65 -9.09
CA GLN A 87 0.74 6.16 -10.07
C GLN A 87 0.20 7.58 -9.78
N ILE A 88 0.27 8.10 -8.55
CA ILE A 88 -0.28 9.45 -8.27
C ILE A 88 0.69 10.56 -8.68
N GLU A 89 2.00 10.37 -8.49
CA GLU A 89 2.99 11.34 -8.98
C GLU A 89 3.09 11.31 -10.51
N ASP A 90 3.08 10.11 -11.12
CA ASP A 90 3.13 9.96 -12.58
C ASP A 90 1.87 10.54 -13.27
N ALA A 91 0.71 10.45 -12.64
CA ALA A 91 -0.53 11.01 -13.20
C ALA A 91 -0.48 12.54 -13.30
N ILE A 92 0.16 13.21 -12.33
CA ILE A 92 0.31 14.68 -12.34
C ILE A 92 1.27 15.10 -13.46
N ASP A 93 2.38 14.38 -13.63
CA ASP A 93 3.33 14.60 -14.74
C ASP A 93 2.64 14.40 -16.09
N TYR A 94 1.90 13.30 -16.25
CA TYR A 94 1.20 12.97 -17.49
C TYR A 94 0.16 14.03 -17.88
N VAL A 95 -0.61 14.53 -16.90
CA VAL A 95 -1.59 15.61 -17.13
C VAL A 95 -0.89 16.92 -17.53
N ASN A 96 0.24 17.25 -16.91
CA ASN A 96 1.00 18.46 -17.26
C ASN A 96 1.60 18.35 -18.68
N LYS A 97 2.12 17.17 -19.04
CA LYS A 97 2.64 16.90 -20.37
C LYS A 97 1.57 16.99 -21.47
N ILE A 98 0.37 16.47 -21.21
CA ILE A 98 -0.77 16.60 -22.13
C ILE A 98 -1.14 18.06 -22.34
N LYS A 99 -1.27 18.84 -21.26
CA LYS A 99 -1.61 20.27 -21.34
C LYS A 99 -0.61 21.05 -22.19
N VAL A 100 0.69 20.81 -22.00
CA VAL A 100 1.75 21.43 -22.81
C VAL A 100 1.63 21.04 -24.29
N ALA A 101 1.43 19.75 -24.58
CA ALA A 101 1.27 19.29 -25.97
C ALA A 101 0.06 19.96 -26.67
N THR A 102 -1.04 20.18 -25.96
CA THR A 102 -2.22 20.90 -26.51
C THR A 102 -2.01 22.40 -26.68
N LEU A 103 -1.16 23.03 -25.86
CA LEU A 103 -0.86 24.47 -25.94
C LEU A 103 -0.02 24.83 -27.16
N PHE A 104 0.79 23.90 -27.66
CA PHE A 104 1.67 24.08 -28.81
C PHE A 104 1.22 23.23 -30.03
N GLU A 105 -0.09 23.06 -30.20
CA GLU A 105 -0.65 22.34 -31.35
C GLU A 105 -0.20 22.99 -32.67
N GLY A 106 0.48 22.21 -33.52
CA GLY A 106 1.08 22.68 -34.78
C GLY A 106 2.58 23.04 -34.72
N HIS A 107 3.19 23.06 -33.52
CA HIS A 107 4.62 23.35 -33.34
C HIS A 107 5.31 22.29 -32.46
N PRO A 108 5.58 21.09 -33.00
CA PRO A 108 6.17 19.99 -32.23
C PRO A 108 7.58 20.29 -31.69
N ASP A 109 8.34 21.19 -32.35
CA ASP A 109 9.67 21.61 -31.90
C ASP A 109 9.61 22.32 -30.54
N LEU A 110 8.58 23.15 -30.31
CA LEU A 110 8.42 23.92 -29.08
C LEU A 110 7.94 23.06 -27.90
N VAL A 111 7.19 21.97 -28.17
CA VAL A 111 6.75 21.01 -27.13
C VAL A 111 7.97 20.39 -26.44
N ARG A 112 8.99 20.00 -27.21
CA ARG A 112 10.20 19.37 -26.68
C ARG A 112 11.00 20.33 -25.80
N ASP A 113 11.19 21.56 -26.26
CA ASP A 113 11.93 22.60 -25.52
C ASP A 113 11.17 23.12 -24.30
N PHE A 114 9.84 23.00 -24.25
CA PHE A 114 9.07 23.38 -23.07
C PHE A 114 8.97 22.25 -22.04
N THR A 115 8.97 20.98 -22.48
CA THR A 115 8.89 19.81 -21.59
C THR A 115 10.08 19.71 -20.63
N ILE A 116 11.27 20.22 -21.01
CA ILE A 116 12.46 20.26 -20.13
C ILE A 116 12.34 21.25 -18.95
N PHE A 117 11.42 22.21 -19.02
CA PHE A 117 11.14 23.17 -17.95
C PHE A 117 10.02 22.71 -17.03
N LEU A 118 9.32 21.62 -17.37
CA LEU A 118 8.42 20.98 -16.43
C LEU A 118 9.28 20.40 -15.30
N PRO A 119 8.91 20.62 -14.03
CA PRO A 119 9.59 20.00 -12.92
C PRO A 119 9.32 18.50 -12.99
N SER A 120 10.18 17.75 -13.67
CA SER A 120 10.25 16.30 -13.51
C SER A 120 10.49 16.06 -12.02
N SER A 121 9.55 15.42 -11.33
CA SER A 121 9.71 15.04 -9.92
C SER A 121 10.72 13.88 -9.81
N THR A 122 11.89 14.03 -10.42
CA THR A 122 13.06 13.19 -10.19
C THR A 122 14.03 14.01 -9.35
N LYS A 123 13.71 14.12 -8.06
CA LYS A 123 14.70 14.48 -7.05
C LYS A 123 14.67 13.49 -5.90
N GLY A 124 15.69 12.62 -5.93
CA GLY A 124 16.44 12.17 -4.75
C GLY A 124 15.76 11.19 -3.83
#